data_AF-A0A9E4G013-F1
#
_entry.id   AF-A0A9E4G013-F1
#
_cell.length_a   1.000
_cell.length_b   1.000
_cell.length_c   1.000
_cell.angle_alpha   90.00
_cell.angle_beta   90.00
_cell.angle_gamma   90.00
#
_symmetry.space_group_name_H-M   'P 1'
#
loop_
_entity.id
_entity.type
_entity.pdbx_description
1 polymer ?
#
loop_
_entity_poly.entity_id
_entity_poly.type
_entity_poly.pdbx_seq_one_letter_code
_entity_poly.pdbx_strand_id
1 'polypeptide(L)' 'EKRKMTVYELLEEAKKLNQSQQKELIKLLVDHLANHPSKPKRRLPELQGLGKETWQGVDAQEYINELRGK' A
#
# COMPACT_ATOMS: atom_id res chain seq x y z
N GLU A 1 -0.71 -17.78 18.61
CA GLU A 1 -0.99 -16.49 17.95
C GLU A 1 -0.26 -15.37 18.70
N LYS A 2 0.67 -14.64 18.07
CA LYS A 2 1.42 -13.57 18.76
C LYS A 2 0.51 -12.35 18.88
N ARG A 3 0.19 -11.94 20.11
CA ARG A 3 -0.58 -10.72 20.41
C ARG A 3 0.13 -9.53 19.76
N LYS A 4 -0.60 -8.73 18.97
CA LYS A 4 -0.07 -7.48 18.41
C LYS A 4 0.09 -6.48 19.54
N MET A 5 1.31 -5.98 19.69
CA MET A 5 1.67 -4.97 20.67
C MET A 5 1.16 -3.60 20.19
N THR A 6 0.60 -2.82 21.10
CA THR A 6 0.13 -1.46 20.80
C THR A 6 1.32 -0.49 20.67
N VAL A 7 1.10 0.63 19.99
CA VAL A 7 2.14 1.67 19.81
C VAL A 7 2.62 2.23 21.16
N TYR A 8 1.71 2.36 22.13
CA TYR A 8 2.04 2.83 23.48
C TYR A 8 2.89 1.82 24.24
N GLU A 9 2.57 0.52 24.16
CA GLU A 9 3.42 -0.52 24.75
C GLU A 9 4.82 -0.52 24.11
N LEU A 10 4.93 -0.24 22.80
CA LEU A 10 6.22 -0.17 22.10
C LEU A 10 7.07 1.01 22.57
N LEU A 11 6.41 2.13 22.85
CA LEU A 11 7.08 3.29 23.42
C LEU A 11 7.61 2.99 24.83
N GLU A 12 6.85 2.29 25.67
CA GLU A 12 7.31 1.91 27.01
C GLU A 12 8.50 0.95 26.97
N GLU A 13 8.54 -0.01 26.04
CA GLU A 13 9.73 -0.84 25.85
C GLU A 13 10.92 -0.05 25.29
N ALA A 14 10.69 0.87 24.35
CA ALA A 14 11.74 1.73 23.81
C ALA A 14 12.38 2.65 24.87
N LYS A 15 11.60 3.09 25.86
CA LYS A 15 12.10 3.90 26.99
C LYS A 15 13.07 3.15 27.89
N LYS A 16 12.98 1.81 27.97
CA LYS A 16 13.89 0.98 28.78
C LYS A 16 15.29 0.86 28.16
N LEU A 17 15.43 1.15 26.87
CA LEU A 17 16.71 1.16 26.17
C LEU A 17 17.60 2.32 26.63
N ASN A 18 18.92 2.14 26.55
CA ASN A 18 19.83 3.26 26.80
C ASN A 18 19.79 4.29 25.64
N GLN A 19 20.34 5.49 25.87
CA GLN A 19 20.31 6.57 24.86
C GLN A 19 20.91 6.17 23.50
N SER A 20 21.95 5.33 23.48
CA SER A 20 22.56 4.89 22.21
C SER A 20 21.61 3.99 21.43
N GLN A 21 21.00 3.03 22.12
CA GLN A 21 20.03 2.09 21.54
C GLN A 21 18.75 2.81 21.09
N GLN A 22 18.29 3.82 21.83
CA GLN A 22 17.16 4.65 21.41
C GLN A 22 17.46 5.39 20.09
N LYS A 23 18.65 5.98 19.97
CA LYS A 23 19.09 6.65 18.73
C LYS A 23 19.18 5.68 17.56
N GLU A 24 19.71 4.48 17.79
CA GLU A 24 19.77 3.42 16.79
C GLU A 24 18.37 2.97 16.34
N LEU A 25 17.45 2.78 17.28
CA LEU A 25 16.05 2.44 16.98
C LEU A 25 15.37 3.52 16.13
N ILE A 26 15.57 4.80 16.46
CA ILE A 26 15.03 5.92 15.67
C ILE A 26 15.59 5.88 14.24
N LYS A 27 16.91 5.66 14.08
CA LYS A 27 17.54 5.56 12.77
C LYS A 27 16.91 4.43 11.94
N LEU A 28 16.78 3.24 12.52
CA LEU A 28 16.18 2.08 11.86
C LEU A 28 14.73 2.34 11.43
N LEU A 29 13.94 3.03 12.25
CA LEU A 29 12.57 3.42 11.91
C LEU A 29 12.53 4.42 10.76
N VAL A 30 13.41 5.43 10.76
CA VAL A 30 13.51 6.41 9.67
C VAL A 30 13.93 5.73 8.37
N ASP A 31 14.94 4.86 8.41
CA ASP A 31 15.41 4.11 7.25
C ASP A 31 14.30 3.18 6.70
N HIS A 32 13.53 2.54 7.58
CA HIS A 32 12.38 1.73 7.18
C HIS A 32 11.28 2.56 6.49
N LEU A 33 10.99 3.75 6.99
CA LEU A 33 10.02 4.67 6.40
C LEU A 33 10.50 5.23 5.05
N ALA A 34 11.80 5.53 4.92
CA ALA A 34 12.40 6.03 3.68
C ALA A 34 12.43 4.98 2.58
N ASN A 35 12.65 3.71 2.94
CA ASN A 35 12.70 2.58 2.01
C ASN A 35 11.32 2.02 1.66
N HIS A 36 10.24 2.48 2.31
CA HIS A 36 8.91 2.19 1.84
C HIS A 36 8.65 3.04 0.59
N PRO A 37 8.54 2.44 -0.61
CA PRO A 37 8.12 3.21 -1.77
C PRO A 37 6.75 3.77 -1.43
N SER A 38 6.69 5.10 -1.25
CA SER A 38 5.48 5.88 -1.46
C SER A 38 4.79 5.24 -2.66
N LYS A 39 3.62 4.63 -2.46
CA LYS A 39 2.88 4.04 -3.58
C LYS A 39 2.85 5.13 -4.63
N PRO A 40 3.42 4.90 -5.84
CA PRO A 40 3.51 5.94 -6.84
C PRO A 40 2.13 6.54 -7.00
N LYS A 41 2.06 7.87 -7.00
CA LYS A 41 0.80 8.60 -7.07
C LYS A 41 0.17 8.28 -8.43
N ARG A 42 -0.59 7.18 -8.49
CA ARG A 42 -1.13 6.62 -9.73
C ARG A 42 -1.95 7.70 -10.42
N ARG A 43 -1.60 8.01 -11.67
CA ARG A 43 -2.30 8.99 -12.49
C ARG A 43 -3.20 8.28 -13.49
N LEU A 44 -4.37 8.87 -13.78
CA LEU A 44 -5.30 8.33 -14.77
C LEU A 44 -4.68 8.00 -16.15
N PRO A 45 -3.71 8.77 -16.68
CA PRO A 45 -3.04 8.42 -17.93
C PRO A 45 -2.28 7.08 -17.91
N GLU A 46 -1.88 6.57 -16.74
CA GLU A 46 -1.25 5.24 -16.60
C GLU A 46 -2.22 4.11 -16.98
N LEU A 47 -3.53 4.38 -16.99
CA LEU A 47 -4.57 3.42 -17.37
C LEU A 47 -4.99 3.56 -18.84
N GLN A 48 -4.45 4.53 -19.57
CA GLN A 48 -4.78 4.74 -20.98
C GLN A 48 -4.26 3.57 -21.81
N GLY A 49 -5.14 2.96 -22.60
CA GLY A 49 -4.78 1.84 -23.49
C GLY A 49 -4.93 0.45 -22.88
N LEU A 50 -5.02 0.31 -21.55
CA LEU A 50 -5.26 -0.99 -20.88
C LEU A 50 -6.57 -1.66 -21.33
N GLY A 51 -7.57 -0.85 -21.71
CA GLY A 51 -8.84 -1.36 -22.21
C GLY A 51 -8.72 -2.12 -23.54
N LYS A 52 -7.76 -1.79 -24.40
CA LYS A 52 -7.68 -2.38 -25.74
C LYS A 52 -7.37 -3.89 -25.69
N GLU A 53 -6.46 -4.28 -24.80
CA GLU A 53 -6.04 -5.67 -24.63
C GLU A 53 -7.01 -6.44 -23.74
N THR A 54 -7.54 -5.79 -22.69
CA THR A 54 -8.47 -6.42 -21.75
C THR A 54 -9.83 -6.76 -22.38
N TRP A 55 -10.30 -5.95 -23.33
CA TRP A 55 -11.60 -6.11 -23.99
C TRP A 55 -11.50 -6.77 -25.37
N GLN A 56 -10.35 -7.38 -25.68
CA GLN A 56 -10.17 -8.06 -26.96
C GLN A 56 -11.10 -9.28 -27.04
N GLY A 57 -11.95 -9.31 -28.07
CA GLY A 57 -12.94 -10.39 -28.27
C GLY A 57 -14.22 -10.24 -27.45
N VAL A 58 -14.37 -9.16 -26.68
CA VAL A 58 -15.63 -8.83 -26.00
C VAL A 58 -16.42 -7.85 -26.87
N ASP A 59 -17.65 -8.22 -27.24
CA ASP A 59 -18.57 -7.28 -27.85
C ASP A 59 -19.09 -6.30 -26.79
N ALA A 60 -18.65 -5.04 -26.91
CA ALA A 60 -19.02 -4.00 -25.97
C ALA A 60 -20.53 -3.72 -25.95
N GLN A 61 -21.22 -3.90 -27.07
CA GLN A 61 -22.65 -3.65 -27.18
C GLN A 61 -23.45 -4.76 -26.52
N GLU A 62 -23.04 -6.02 -26.70
CA GLU A 62 -23.64 -7.18 -26.04
C GLU A 62 -23.48 -7.09 -24.52
N TYR A 63 -22.27 -6.78 -24.05
CA TYR A 63 -22.00 -6.55 -22.62
C TYR A 63 -22.89 -5.46 -22.00
N ILE A 64 -23.11 -4.36 -22.74
CA ILE A 64 -23.99 -3.27 -22.28
C ILE A 64 -25.46 -3.71 -22.25
N ASN A 65 -25.89 -4.55 -23.18
CA ASN A 65 -27.26 -5.06 -23.23
C ASN A 65 -27.53 -5.97 -22.03
N GLU A 66 -26.61 -6.89 -21.70
CA GLU A 66 -26.69 -7.72 -20.50
C GLU A 66 -26.81 -6.88 -19.22
N LEU A 67 -25.98 -5.84 -19.08
CA LEU A 67 -26.03 -4.93 -17.92
C LEU A 67 -27.33 -4.13 -17.83
N ARG A 68 -27.96 -3.83 -18.98
CA ARG A 68 -29.24 -3.11 -19.04
C ARG A 68 -30.44 -4.04 -18.95
N GLY A 69 -30.22 -5.35 -18.88
CA GLY A 69 -31.27 -6.37 -18.92
C GLY A 69 -32.08 -6.33 -20.22
N LYS A 70 -31.43 -5.96 -21.33
CA LYS A 70 -32.02 -5.85 -22.66
C LYS A 70 -31.54 -6.94 -23.59
#